data_AF-A0A3A9AXH0-F1
#
_entry.id   AF-A0A3A9AXH0-F1
#
_cell.length_a   1.000
_cell.length_b   1.000
_cell.length_c   1.000
_cell.angle_alpha   90.00
_cell.angle_beta   90.00
_cell.angle_gamma   90.00
#
_symmetry.space_group_name_H-M   'P 1'
#
loop_
_entity.id
_entity.type
_entity.pdbx_description
1 polymer ?
#
loop_
_entity_poly.entity_id
_entity_poly.type
_entity_poly.pdbx_seq_one_letter_code
_entity_poly.pdbx_strand_id
1 'polypeptide(L)'
;MRIKKVCKLCIDIGMLVITLLLMASERTGIVLHMFLGAALFILFVAHNILNLAWWAGIGKGLYSRTRWMRTILNVLLLIDFLLVMVSGILYAVGLHRITVLLFLILTVIHIRVHWKRASAKQQK
;
A
#
# COMPACT_ATOMS: atom_id res chain seq x y z
N MET A 1 6.62 -4.62 -21.85
CA MET A 1 6.33 -4.75 -20.39
C MET A 1 6.85 -3.57 -19.54
N ARG A 2 6.64 -2.30 -19.96
CA ARG A 2 7.09 -1.12 -19.19
C ARG A 2 5.93 -0.30 -18.61
N ILE A 3 4.85 -0.10 -19.38
CA ILE A 3 3.70 0.73 -18.97
C ILE A 3 3.03 0.20 -17.70
N LYS A 4 2.75 -1.11 -17.60
CA LYS A 4 2.14 -1.71 -16.38
C LYS A 4 2.97 -1.50 -15.10
N LYS A 5 4.31 -1.39 -15.20
CA LYS A 5 5.18 -1.12 -14.05
C LYS A 5 5.16 0.37 -13.68
N VAL A 6 5.17 1.25 -14.68
CA VAL A 6 5.08 2.70 -14.49
C VAL A 6 3.73 3.07 -13.85
N CYS A 7 2.61 2.53 -14.34
CA CYS A 7 1.30 2.78 -13.74
C CYS A 7 1.23 2.34 -12.28
N LYS A 8 1.78 1.16 -11.93
CA LYS A 8 1.85 0.71 -10.53
C LYS A 8 2.66 1.66 -9.67
N LEU A 9 3.81 2.11 -10.17
CA LEU A 9 4.66 3.07 -9.46
C LEU A 9 3.96 4.41 -9.26
N CYS A 10 3.25 4.93 -10.27
CA CYS A 10 2.48 6.16 -10.15
C CYS A 10 1.39 6.04 -9.08
N ILE A 11 0.70 4.90 -9.02
CA ILE A 11 -0.32 4.64 -7.99
C ILE A 11 0.33 4.54 -6.61
N ASP A 12 1.48 3.87 -6.47
CA ASP A 12 2.20 3.78 -5.19
C ASP A 12 2.66 5.14 -4.67
N ILE A 13 3.18 6.00 -5.57
CA ILE A 13 3.55 7.37 -5.24
C ILE A 13 2.30 8.18 -4.85
N GLY A 14 1.21 8.04 -5.60
CA GLY A 14 -0.06 8.71 -5.29
C GLY A 14 -0.59 8.33 -3.91
N MET A 15 -0.58 7.03 -3.58
CA MET A 15 -0.97 6.53 -2.26
C MET A 15 -0.08 7.09 -1.14
N LEU A 16 1.23 7.17 -1.36
CA LEU A 16 2.16 7.76 -0.39
C LEU A 16 1.87 9.25 -0.14
N VAL A 17 1.67 10.03 -1.20
CA VAL A 17 1.37 11.47 -1.09
C VAL A 17 0.04 11.70 -0.36
N ILE A 18 -1.00 10.94 -0.72
CA ILE A 18 -2.32 11.06 -0.07
C ILE A 18 -2.22 10.65 1.41
N THR A 19 -1.48 9.58 1.74
CA THR A 19 -1.26 9.15 3.13
C THR A 19 -0.56 10.24 3.97
N LEU A 20 0.43 10.94 3.40
CA LEU A 20 1.08 12.06 4.07
C LEU A 20 0.13 13.25 4.29
N LEU A 21 -0.72 13.56 3.29
CA LEU A 21 -1.75 14.60 3.43
C LEU A 21 -2.79 14.22 4.49
N LEU A 22 -3.17 12.95 4.58
CA LEU A 22 -4.06 12.43 5.62
C LEU A 22 -3.46 12.57 7.01
N MET A 23 -2.14 12.40 7.19
CA MET A 23 -1.50 12.68 8.47
C MET A 23 -1.45 14.18 8.80
N ALA A 24 -1.38 15.05 7.79
CA ALA A 24 -1.43 16.50 7.95
C ALA A 24 -2.86 17.04 8.18
N SER A 25 -3.86 16.17 8.24
CA SER A 25 -5.27 16.57 8.28
C SER A 25 -5.72 17.28 9.55
N GLU A 26 -4.93 17.20 10.63
CA GLU A 26 -5.13 17.98 11.86
C GLU A 26 -5.26 19.49 11.56
N ARG A 27 -4.75 19.98 10.41
CA ARG A 27 -4.89 21.38 9.97
C ARG A 27 -5.95 21.65 8.91
N THR A 28 -6.38 20.66 8.13
CA THR A 28 -7.24 20.87 6.94
C THR A 28 -8.72 20.57 7.17
N GLY A 29 -9.06 20.03 8.35
CA GLY A 29 -10.44 19.73 8.73
C GLY A 29 -10.92 18.33 8.31
N ILE A 30 -11.94 17.85 9.03
CA ILE A 30 -12.46 16.47 8.95
C ILE A 30 -13.08 16.15 7.58
N VAL A 31 -13.73 17.12 6.95
CA VAL A 31 -14.39 16.92 5.64
C VAL A 31 -13.35 16.56 4.58
N LEU A 32 -12.25 17.30 4.54
CA LEU A 32 -11.17 17.05 3.59
C LEU A 32 -10.44 15.72 3.89
N HIS A 33 -10.27 15.39 5.17
CA HIS A 33 -9.74 14.07 5.58
C HIS A 33 -10.60 12.91 5.05
N MET A 34 -11.93 13.02 5.14
CA MET A 34 -12.84 11.99 4.66
C MET A 34 -12.78 11.82 3.14
N PHE A 35 -12.73 12.92 2.38
CA PHE A 35 -12.54 12.86 0.93
C PHE A 35 -11.19 12.27 0.52
N LEU A 36 -10.11 12.65 1.20
CA LEU A 36 -8.78 12.07 0.97
C LEU A 36 -8.73 10.59 1.32
N GLY A 37 -9.40 10.18 2.39
CA GLY A 37 -9.50 8.78 2.80
C GLY A 37 -10.23 7.94 1.76
N ALA A 38 -11.34 8.46 1.21
CA ALA A 38 -12.05 7.82 0.11
C ALA A 38 -11.18 7.73 -1.16
N ALA A 39 -10.44 8.78 -1.51
CA ALA A 39 -9.51 8.76 -2.63
C ALA A 39 -8.40 7.71 -2.43
N LEU A 40 -7.83 7.61 -1.23
CA LEU A 40 -6.83 6.59 -0.90
C LEU A 40 -7.39 5.18 -1.07
N PHE A 41 -8.63 4.95 -0.62
CA PHE A 41 -9.32 3.68 -0.79
C PHE A 41 -9.48 3.28 -2.26
N ILE A 42 -9.90 4.20 -3.12
CA ILE A 42 -10.04 3.95 -4.56
C ILE A 42 -8.67 3.61 -5.17
N LEU A 43 -7.61 4.36 -4.85
CA LEU A 43 -6.26 4.06 -5.33
C LEU A 43 -5.77 2.69 -4.85
N PHE A 44 -6.04 2.34 -3.60
CA PHE A 44 -5.65 1.04 -3.04
C PHE A 44 -6.36 -0.12 -3.73
N VAL A 45 -7.65 0.01 -4.00
CA VAL A 45 -8.42 -0.98 -4.78
C VAL A 45 -7.85 -1.10 -6.20
N ALA A 46 -7.59 0.03 -6.87
CA ALA A 46 -6.99 0.05 -8.20
C ALA A 46 -5.60 -0.63 -8.23
N HIS A 47 -4.76 -0.38 -7.22
CA HIS A 47 -3.47 -1.06 -7.06
C HIS A 47 -3.66 -2.58 -6.95
N ASN A 48 -4.59 -3.03 -6.11
CA ASN A 48 -4.88 -4.45 -5.92
C ASN A 48 -5.41 -5.12 -7.19
N ILE A 49 -6.28 -4.45 -7.95
CA ILE A 49 -6.77 -4.92 -9.26
C ILE A 49 -5.60 -5.07 -10.23
N LEU A 50 -4.71 -4.08 -10.33
CA LEU A 50 -3.51 -4.18 -11.18
C LEU A 50 -2.55 -5.29 -10.71
N ASN A 51 -2.68 -5.74 -9.46
CA ASN A 51 -1.96 -6.86 -8.88
C ASN A 51 -2.75 -8.18 -8.84
N LEU A 52 -3.85 -8.32 -9.60
CA LEU A 52 -4.62 -9.59 -9.72
C LEU A 52 -3.76 -10.79 -10.14
N ALA A 53 -2.72 -10.57 -10.96
CA ALA A 53 -1.78 -11.63 -11.33
C ALA A 53 -0.98 -12.18 -10.13
N TRP A 54 -0.79 -11.38 -9.08
CA TRP A 54 -0.20 -11.85 -7.82
C TRP A 54 -1.20 -12.71 -7.05
N TRP A 55 -2.47 -12.30 -6.95
CA TRP A 55 -3.55 -13.09 -6.33
C TRP A 55 -3.68 -14.48 -6.96
N ALA A 56 -3.71 -14.55 -8.30
CA ALA A 56 -3.74 -15.82 -9.04
C ALA A 56 -2.49 -16.69 -8.80
N GLY A 57 -1.37 -16.08 -8.41
CA GLY A 57 -0.12 -16.75 -8.09
C GLY A 57 -0.05 -17.30 -6.67
N ILE A 58 -0.95 -16.94 -5.76
CA ILE A 58 -0.95 -17.46 -4.37
C ILE A 58 -1.29 -18.96 -4.35
N GLY A 59 -2.06 -19.46 -5.31
CA GLY A 59 -2.40 -20.89 -5.41
C GLY A 59 -1.39 -21.76 -6.18
N LYS A 60 -0.32 -21.18 -6.78
CA LYS A 60 0.51 -21.90 -7.77
C LYS A 60 2.03 -21.88 -7.45
N GLY A 61 2.58 -23.08 -7.23
CA GLY A 61 4.01 -23.42 -7.27
C GLY A 61 4.75 -23.44 -5.92
N LEU A 62 5.96 -24.01 -5.89
CA LEU A 62 6.86 -23.96 -4.73
C LEU A 62 7.22 -22.51 -4.39
N TYR A 63 7.02 -22.14 -3.13
CA TYR A 63 7.34 -20.81 -2.63
C TYR A 63 8.82 -20.73 -2.21
N SER A 64 9.63 -20.05 -3.01
CA SER A 64 10.98 -19.64 -2.58
C SER A 64 10.89 -18.71 -1.36
N ARG A 65 11.87 -18.75 -0.44
CA ARG A 65 11.95 -17.92 0.78
C ARG A 65 11.72 -16.42 0.51
N THR A 66 12.20 -15.94 -0.64
CA THR A 66 12.01 -14.54 -1.07
C THR A 66 10.59 -14.22 -1.55
N ARG A 67 9.83 -15.21 -2.04
CA ARG A 67 8.42 -15.08 -2.42
C ARG A 67 7.54 -15.09 -1.18
N TRP A 68 7.83 -15.95 -0.21
CA TRP A 68 7.15 -15.97 1.10
C TRP A 68 7.19 -14.61 1.79
N MET A 69 8.38 -14.04 1.94
CA MET A 69 8.54 -12.76 2.65
C MET A 69 7.78 -11.62 1.96
N ARG A 70 7.69 -11.62 0.63
CA ARG A 70 6.89 -10.64 -0.13
C ARG A 70 5.40 -10.85 0.04
N THR A 71 4.94 -12.10 0.00
CA THR A 71 3.53 -12.42 0.21
C THR A 71 3.10 -12.01 1.62
N ILE A 72 3.91 -12.30 2.64
CA ILE A 72 3.65 -11.88 4.01
C ILE A 72 3.57 -10.35 4.11
N LEU A 73 4.52 -9.61 3.55
CA LEU A 73 4.49 -8.14 3.56
C LEU A 73 3.24 -7.58 2.87
N ASN A 74 2.83 -8.15 1.74
CA ASN A 74 1.63 -7.69 1.03
C ASN A 74 0.33 -8.00 1.79
N VAL A 75 0.25 -9.20 2.40
CA VAL A 75 -0.91 -9.56 3.23
C VAL A 75 -0.97 -8.69 4.48
N LEU A 76 0.19 -8.41 5.10
CA LEU A 76 0.26 -7.51 6.24
C LEU A 76 -0.20 -6.09 5.88
N LEU A 77 0.20 -5.58 4.71
CA LEU A 77 -0.28 -4.30 4.18
C LEU A 77 -1.80 -4.29 3.94
N LEU A 78 -2.38 -5.39 3.44
CA LEU A 78 -3.83 -5.50 3.26
C LEU A 78 -4.57 -5.44 4.59
N ILE A 79 -4.09 -6.18 5.59
CA ILE A 79 -4.67 -6.20 6.93
C ILE A 79 -4.55 -4.82 7.57
N ASP A 80 -3.37 -4.21 7.53
CA ASP A 80 -3.11 -2.91 8.12
C ASP A 80 -3.94 -1.80 7.45
N PHE A 81 -4.10 -1.84 6.13
CA PHE A 81 -4.99 -0.91 5.43
C PHE A 81 -6.45 -1.03 5.90
N LEU A 82 -6.96 -2.25 6.12
CA LEU A 82 -8.29 -2.45 6.70
C LEU A 82 -8.38 -1.90 8.12
N LEU A 83 -7.32 -2.08 8.95
CA LEU A 83 -7.25 -1.49 10.28
C LEU A 83 -7.28 0.04 10.23
N VAL A 84 -6.58 0.68 9.29
CA VAL A 84 -6.62 2.13 9.08
C VAL A 84 -8.05 2.59 8.76
N MET A 85 -8.74 1.91 7.86
CA MET A 85 -10.12 2.25 7.48
C MET A 85 -11.10 2.09 8.66
N VAL A 86 -11.03 0.94 9.35
CA VAL A 86 -11.92 0.66 10.50
C VAL A 86 -11.65 1.62 11.64
N SER A 87 -10.38 1.85 11.99
CA SER A 87 -10.01 2.80 13.05
C SER A 87 -10.40 4.24 12.73
N GLY A 88 -10.34 4.64 11.45
CA GLY A 88 -10.80 5.96 10.99
C GLY A 88 -12.32 6.13 11.11
N ILE A 89 -13.09 5.14 10.67
CA ILE A 89 -14.57 5.16 10.77
C ILE A 89 -15.03 5.16 12.24
N LEU A 90 -14.35 4.40 13.10
CA LEU A 90 -14.67 4.31 14.53
C LEU A 90 -14.15 5.51 15.34
N TYR A 91 -13.47 6.48 14.71
CA TYR A 91 -12.79 7.59 15.39
C TYR A 91 -11.87 7.13 16.53
N ALA A 92 -11.23 5.97 16.36
CA ALA A 92 -10.30 5.41 17.34
C ALA A 92 -8.93 6.10 17.24
N VAL A 93 -8.86 7.37 17.66
CA VAL A 93 -7.73 8.30 17.38
C VAL A 93 -6.35 7.70 17.70
N GLY A 94 -6.19 7.05 18.86
CA GLY A 94 -4.91 6.44 19.25
C GLY A 94 -4.48 5.32 18.30
N LEU A 95 -5.38 4.37 18.05
CA LEU A 95 -5.13 3.25 17.14
C LEU A 95 -4.96 3.73 15.70
N HIS A 96 -5.74 4.71 15.27
CA HIS A 96 -5.69 5.29 13.94
C HIS A 96 -4.33 5.92 13.66
N ARG A 97 -3.77 6.71 14.60
CA ARG A 97 -2.44 7.30 14.44
C ARG A 97 -1.34 6.24 14.29
N ILE A 98 -1.39 5.18 15.11
CA ILE A 98 -0.40 4.10 15.07
C ILE A 98 -0.49 3.32 13.76
N THR A 99 -1.71 2.94 13.35
CA THR A 99 -1.94 2.16 12.13
C THR A 99 -1.56 2.94 10.87
N VAL A 100 -1.84 4.25 10.79
CA VAL A 100 -1.44 5.07 9.64
C VAL A 100 0.10 5.21 9.55
N LEU A 101 0.80 5.33 10.68
CA LEU A 101 2.27 5.33 10.70
C LEU A 101 2.85 3.98 10.27
N LEU A 102 2.26 2.88 10.77
CA LEU A 102 2.66 1.53 10.42
C LEU A 102 2.45 1.27 8.92
N PHE A 103 1.32 1.71 8.38
CA PHE A 103 0.99 1.66 6.96
C PHE A 103 2.03 2.37 6.10
N LEU A 104 2.44 3.58 6.50
CA LEU A 104 3.46 4.35 5.80
C LEU A 104 4.81 3.60 5.77
N ILE A 105 5.25 3.06 6.91
CA ILE A 105 6.51 2.30 7.00
C ILE A 105 6.46 1.05 6.13
N LEU A 106 5.40 0.25 6.24
CA LEU A 106 5.23 -0.97 5.44
C LEU A 106 5.20 -0.68 3.94
N THR A 107 4.57 0.42 3.53
CA THR A 107 4.49 0.83 2.13
C THR A 107 5.87 1.18 1.56
N VAL A 108 6.69 1.92 2.32
CA VAL A 108 8.08 2.24 1.93
C VAL A 108 8.93 0.96 1.81
N ILE A 109 8.78 0.02 2.75
CA ILE A 109 9.47 -1.28 2.69
C ILE A 109 9.03 -2.06 1.45
N HIS A 110 7.73 -2.12 1.17
CA HIS A 110 7.19 -2.78 -0.01
C HIS A 110 7.79 -2.23 -1.31
N ILE A 111 7.78 -0.90 -1.48
CA ILE A 111 8.37 -0.23 -2.65
C ILE A 111 9.85 -0.57 -2.76
N ARG A 112 10.62 -0.50 -1.66
CA ARG A 112 12.06 -0.84 -1.66
C ARG A 112 12.33 -2.28 -2.07
N VAL A 113 11.55 -3.24 -1.55
CA VAL A 113 11.68 -4.68 -1.86
C VAL A 113 11.32 -4.98 -3.33
N HIS A 114 10.36 -4.24 -3.89
CA HIS A 114 10.02 -4.31 -5.31
C HIS A 114 11.09 -3.66 -6.21
N TRP A 115 11.63 -2.50 -5.80
CA TRP A 115 12.65 -1.75 -6.54
C TRP A 115 13.99 -2.47 -6.63
N LYS A 116 14.47 -3.05 -5.53
CA LYS A 116 15.75 -3.79 -5.48
C LYS A 116 15.85 -4.92 -6.51
N ARG A 117 14.70 -5.48 -6.92
CA ARG A 117 14.63 -6.53 -7.95
C ARG A 117 14.57 -5.99 -9.39
N ALA A 118 14.10 -4.75 -9.58
CA ALA A 118 14.13 -4.09 -10.88
C ALA A 118 15.57 -3.77 -11.29
N SER A 119 16.38 -3.28 -10.35
CA SER A 119 17.81 -3.02 -10.56
C SER A 119 18.62 -4.31 -10.74
N ALA A 120 18.34 -5.36 -9.95
CA ALA A 120 19.03 -6.65 -10.10
C ALA A 120 18.73 -7.39 -11.42
N LYS A 121 17.62 -7.07 -12.09
CA LYS A 121 17.30 -7.58 -13.44
C LYS A 121 17.84 -6.72 -14.58
N GLN A 122 18.34 -5.51 -14.30
CA GLN A 122 18.97 -4.65 -15.30
C GLN A 122 20.50 -4.81 -15.38
N GLN A 123 21.09 -5.58 -14.45
CA GLN A 123 22.52 -5.84 -14.40
C GLN A 123 22.91 -7.25 -14.90
N LYS A 124 21.96 -7.96 -15.53
CA LYS A 124 22.16 -9.17 -16.34
C LYS A 124 21.54 -8.92 -17.70
#